data_AF-A0A6C0F496-F1
#
_entry.id   AF-A0A6C0F496-F1
#
_cell.length_a   1.000
_cell.length_b   1.000
_cell.length_c   1.000
_cell.angle_alpha   90.00
_cell.angle_beta   90.00
_cell.angle_gamma   90.00
#
_symmetry.space_group_name_H-M   'P 1'
#
loop_
_entity.id
_entity.type
_entity.pdbx_description
1 polymer ?
#
loop_
_entity_poly.entity_id
_entity_poly.type
_entity_poly.pdbx_seq_one_letter_code
_entity_poly.pdbx_strand_id
1 'polypeptide(L)'
;MRSLTATQIENIETFIANREPCQPPCLSMRDVENAKKRYAEIKDQPPHTYYVAGHNANGFTMYNLYKSTDNTIYICTTYIETLSAYYKVEEDWIDKLA
;
A
#
# COMPACT_ATOMS: atom_id res chain seq x y z
N MET A 1 -9.74 -6.03 -3.77
CA MET A 1 -9.68 -5.07 -2.64
C MET A 1 -9.60 -5.90 -1.37
N ARG A 2 -8.65 -5.64 -0.47
CA ARG A 2 -8.61 -6.30 0.85
C ARG A 2 -9.09 -5.28 1.88
N SER A 3 -10.09 -5.65 2.66
CA SER A 3 -10.57 -4.80 3.76
C SER A 3 -9.53 -4.76 4.87
N LEU A 4 -9.27 -3.57 5.41
CA LEU A 4 -8.43 -3.41 6.59
C LEU A 4 -9.18 -3.87 7.85
N THR A 5 -8.45 -4.42 8.81
CA THR A 5 -9.01 -4.71 10.14
C THR A 5 -9.17 -3.42 10.94
N ALA A 6 -10.02 -3.43 11.98
CA ALA A 6 -10.21 -2.27 12.86
C ALA A 6 -8.89 -1.76 13.45
N THR A 7 -8.02 -2.67 13.91
CA THR A 7 -6.69 -2.32 14.43
C THR A 7 -5.79 -1.69 13.38
N GLN A 8 -5.84 -2.15 12.12
CA GLN A 8 -5.08 -1.53 11.04
C GLN A 8 -5.57 -0.11 10.74
N ILE A 9 -6.89 0.09 10.73
CA ILE A 9 -7.50 1.40 10.55
C ILE A 9 -7.05 2.35 11.68
N GLU A 10 -7.20 1.94 12.94
CA GLU A 10 -6.79 2.72 14.10
C GLU A 10 -5.31 3.12 14.05
N ASN A 11 -4.43 2.18 13.67
CA ASN A 11 -3.00 2.45 13.54
C ASN A 11 -2.70 3.50 12.46
N ILE A 12 -3.37 3.43 11.30
CA ILE A 12 -3.18 4.39 10.21
C ILE A 12 -3.72 5.76 10.60
N GLU A 13 -4.93 5.84 11.16
CA GLU A 13 -5.56 7.11 11.55
C GLU A 13 -4.77 7.79 12.67
N THR A 14 -4.32 7.02 13.67
CA THR A 14 -3.44 7.52 14.74
C THR A 14 -2.11 8.02 14.17
N PHE A 15 -1.55 7.34 13.18
CA PHE A 15 -0.32 7.76 12.53
C PHE A 15 -0.49 9.09 11.77
N ILE A 16 -1.60 9.25 11.03
CA ILE A 16 -1.92 10.48 10.29
C ILE A 16 -2.18 11.64 11.25
N ALA A 17 -2.96 11.41 12.31
CA ALA A 17 -3.32 12.46 13.28
C ALA A 17 -2.12 12.98 14.08
N ASN A 18 -1.12 12.13 14.35
CA ASN A 18 0.02 12.47 15.20
C ASN A 18 1.25 12.96 14.43
N ARG A 19 1.21 13.06 13.09
CA ARG A 19 2.38 13.42 12.28
C ARG A 19 2.05 14.47 11.24
N GLU A 20 2.99 15.39 11.03
CA GLU A 20 2.94 16.32 9.92
C GLU A 20 3.16 15.61 8.58
N PRO A 21 2.46 16.01 7.50
CA PRO A 21 2.70 15.50 6.16
C PRO A 21 4.15 15.70 5.73
N CYS A 22 4.76 14.64 5.19
CA CYS A 22 6.09 14.70 4.59
C CYS A 22 6.00 14.98 3.07
N GLN A 23 7.17 15.05 2.42
CA GLN A 23 7.23 15.18 0.96
C GLN A 23 6.63 13.95 0.27
N PRO A 24 5.94 14.14 -0.88
CA PRO A 24 5.34 13.04 -1.61
C PRO A 24 6.40 12.05 -2.10
N PRO A 25 6.10 10.73 -2.13
CA PRO A 25 7.05 9.74 -2.60
C PRO A 25 7.33 9.89 -4.09
N CYS A 26 8.57 9.61 -4.49
CA CYS A 26 8.94 9.51 -5.90
C CYS A 26 8.54 8.14 -6.45
N LEU A 27 7.36 8.07 -7.10
CA LEU A 27 6.88 6.87 -7.76
C LEU A 27 7.68 6.58 -9.05
N SER A 28 7.84 5.29 -9.36
CA SER A 28 8.37 4.88 -10.67
C SER A 28 7.40 5.31 -11.78
N MET A 29 7.90 5.54 -13.00
CA MET A 29 7.04 5.89 -14.14
C MET A 29 5.92 4.86 -14.40
N ARG A 30 6.18 3.58 -14.09
CA ARG A 30 5.19 2.50 -14.20
C ARG A 30 4.07 2.66 -13.16
N ASP A 31 4.42 3.07 -11.95
CA ASP A 31 3.48 3.21 -10.84
C ASP A 31 2.71 4.52 -10.89
N VAL A 32 3.22 5.57 -11.54
CA VAL A 32 2.50 6.86 -11.69
C VAL A 32 1.13 6.65 -12.34
N GLU A 33 1.05 5.87 -13.42
CA GLU A 33 -0.22 5.60 -14.10
C GLU A 33 -1.16 4.74 -13.26
N ASN A 34 -0.62 3.74 -12.53
CA ASN A 34 -1.42 2.97 -11.58
C ASN A 34 -1.94 3.87 -10.44
N ALA A 35 -1.11 4.73 -9.86
CA ALA A 35 -1.49 5.64 -8.79
C ALA A 35 -2.60 6.60 -9.24
N LYS A 36 -2.52 7.18 -10.45
CA LYS A 36 -3.59 8.01 -11.03
C LYS A 36 -4.91 7.24 -11.15
N LYS A 37 -4.86 6.01 -11.69
CA LYS A 37 -6.03 5.15 -11.81
C LYS A 37 -6.64 4.84 -10.43
N ARG A 38 -5.82 4.43 -9.47
CA ARG A 38 -6.28 4.12 -8.10
C ARG A 38 -6.82 5.35 -7.36
N TYR A 39 -6.26 6.53 -7.62
CA TYR A 39 -6.77 7.77 -7.08
C TYR A 39 -8.14 8.14 -7.66
N ALA A 40 -8.37 7.93 -8.95
CA ALA A 40 -9.69 8.10 -9.53
C ALA A 40 -10.70 7.10 -8.92
N GLU A 41 -10.31 5.84 -8.73
CA GLU A 41 -11.16 4.82 -8.11
C GLU A 41 -11.51 5.15 -6.64
N ILE A 42 -10.54 5.56 -5.82
CA ILE A 42 -10.73 5.74 -4.37
C ILE A 42 -11.58 6.95 -3.99
N LYS A 43 -11.68 7.96 -4.86
CA LYS A 43 -12.49 9.17 -4.61
C LYS A 43 -13.93 8.84 -4.26
N ASP A 44 -14.52 7.89 -4.97
CA ASP A 44 -15.93 7.52 -4.84
C ASP A 44 -16.16 6.35 -3.86
N GLN A 45 -15.10 5.88 -3.19
CA GLN A 45 -15.18 4.78 -2.23
C GLN A 45 -15.51 5.30 -0.82
N PRO A 46 -16.06 4.46 0.08
CA PRO A 46 -16.25 4.84 1.47
C PRO A 46 -14.92 5.13 2.18
N PRO A 47 -14.94 5.79 3.35
CA PRO A 47 -13.79 5.90 4.23
C PRO A 47 -13.15 4.55 4.54
N HIS A 48 -11.88 4.59 4.92
CA HIS A 48 -11.01 3.46 5.22
C HIS A 48 -10.72 2.53 4.04
N THR A 49 -11.05 2.97 2.83
CA THR A 49 -10.65 2.29 1.61
C THR A 49 -9.14 2.43 1.38
N TYR A 50 -8.54 1.36 0.87
CA TYR A 50 -7.11 1.24 0.69
C TYR A 50 -6.76 0.63 -0.68
N TYR A 51 -5.81 1.25 -1.39
CA TYR A 51 -5.25 0.71 -2.63
C TYR A 51 -3.73 0.84 -2.68
N VAL A 52 -3.08 -0.17 -3.25
CA VAL A 52 -1.65 -0.09 -3.55
C VAL A 52 -1.45 0.78 -4.79
N ALA A 53 -0.74 1.88 -4.63
CA ALA A 53 -0.42 2.85 -5.69
C ALA A 53 0.86 2.47 -6.43
N GLY A 54 1.82 1.83 -5.76
CA GLY A 54 3.08 1.41 -6.36
C GLY A 54 4.06 0.85 -5.33
N HIS A 55 5.27 0.57 -5.81
CA HIS A 55 6.36 0.06 -4.99
C HIS A 55 7.66 0.78 -5.36
N ASN A 56 8.66 0.80 -4.47
CA ASN A 56 10.00 1.15 -4.90
C ASN A 56 10.62 0.01 -5.75
N ALA A 57 11.67 0.32 -6.50
CA ALA A 57 12.34 -0.64 -7.38
C ALA A 57 12.87 -1.89 -6.65
N ASN A 58 13.16 -1.76 -5.35
CA ASN A 58 13.71 -2.84 -4.54
C ASN A 58 12.62 -3.68 -3.83
N GLY A 59 11.33 -3.34 -3.98
CA GLY A 59 10.21 -4.07 -3.38
C GLY A 59 10.03 -3.90 -1.86
N PHE A 60 10.95 -3.23 -1.17
CA PHE A 60 10.89 -3.02 0.28
C PHE A 60 9.97 -1.89 0.71
N THR A 61 9.55 -1.03 -0.21
CA THR A 61 8.66 0.09 0.10
C THR A 61 7.39 -0.02 -0.73
N MET A 62 6.25 0.02 -0.06
CA MET A 62 4.92 0.11 -0.67
C MET A 62 4.37 1.51 -0.52
N TYR A 63 3.77 2.04 -1.57
CA TYR A 63 3.05 3.30 -1.55
C TYR A 63 1.56 3.02 -1.69
N ASN A 64 0.77 3.50 -0.74
CA ASN A 64 -0.62 3.11 -0.59
C ASN A 64 -1.52 4.34 -0.51
N LEU A 65 -2.55 4.39 -1.34
CA LEU A 65 -3.62 5.36 -1.18
C LEU A 65 -4.56 4.89 -0.09
N TYR A 66 -4.87 5.79 0.83
CA TYR A 66 -5.79 5.56 1.94
C TYR A 66 -6.79 6.71 2.04
N LYS A 67 -8.08 6.41 2.09
CA LYS A 67 -9.13 7.40 2.35
C LYS A 67 -9.44 7.42 3.84
N SER A 68 -9.14 8.50 4.53
CA SER A 68 -9.36 8.65 5.97
C SER A 68 -10.85 8.86 6.29
N THR A 69 -11.17 8.80 7.58
CA THR A 69 -12.47 9.10 8.18
C THR A 69 -13.01 10.47 7.76
N ASP A 70 -12.14 11.46 7.55
CA ASP A 70 -12.50 12.81 7.10
C ASP A 70 -12.72 12.92 5.57
N ASN A 71 -12.66 11.79 4.85
CA ASN A 71 -12.68 11.67 3.38
C ASN A 71 -11.45 12.22 2.64
N THR A 72 -10.41 12.66 3.34
CA THR A 72 -9.13 13.04 2.72
C THR A 72 -8.40 11.78 2.24
N ILE A 73 -7.73 11.89 1.08
CA ILE A 73 -6.96 10.79 0.49
C ILE A 73 -5.48 11.06 0.71
N TYR A 74 -4.82 10.14 1.41
CA TYR A 74 -3.39 10.18 1.72
C TYR A 74 -2.63 9.17 0.88
N ILE A 75 -1.34 9.43 0.64
CA ILE A 75 -0.39 8.42 0.16
C ILE A 75 0.53 8.03 1.31
N CYS A 76 0.29 6.85 1.88
CA CYS A 76 1.05 6.29 2.98
C CYS A 76 2.21 5.44 2.44
N THR A 77 3.40 5.64 3.01
CA THR A 77 4.57 4.83 2.71
C THR A 77 4.75 3.77 3.79
N THR A 78 4.82 2.49 3.40
CA THR A 78 5.04 1.37 4.31
C THR A 78 6.33 0.65 3.92
N TYR A 79 7.16 0.33 4.92
CA TYR A 79 8.39 -0.42 4.73
C TYR A 79 8.19 -1.88 5.14
N ILE A 80 8.58 -2.80 4.27
CA ILE A 80 8.60 -4.24 4.53
C ILE A 80 10.01 -4.58 5.00
N GLU A 81 10.29 -4.39 6.28
CA GLU A 81 11.63 -4.68 6.84
C GLU A 81 11.73 -6.07 7.47
N THR A 82 10.61 -6.77 7.65
CA THR A 82 10.57 -8.03 8.41
C THR A 82 10.39 -9.24 7.50
N LEU A 83 11.33 -10.19 7.57
CA LEU A 83 11.16 -11.53 7.01
C LEU A 83 10.08 -12.27 7.80
N SER A 84 8.96 -12.57 7.16
CA SER A 84 7.83 -13.25 7.81
C SER A 84 7.86 -14.76 7.65
N ALA A 85 8.42 -15.26 6.55
CA ALA A 85 8.51 -16.69 6.22
C ALA A 85 9.57 -16.93 5.16
N TYR A 86 10.03 -18.19 5.04
CA TYR A 86 10.86 -18.65 3.94
C TYR A 86 10.39 -20.03 3.47
N TYR A 87 10.74 -20.39 2.23
CA TYR A 87 10.53 -21.73 1.67
C TYR A 87 11.79 -22.14 0.90
N LYS A 88 12.23 -23.38 1.07
CA LYS A 88 13.32 -23.96 0.27
C LYS A 88 12.73 -24.42 -1.06
N VAL A 89 13.16 -23.81 -2.15
CA VAL A 89 12.74 -24.19 -3.51
C VAL A 89 13.33 -25.56 -3.85
N GLU A 90 12.48 -26.49 -4.27
CA GLU A 90 12.85 -27.81 -4.79
C GLU A 90 12.36 -27.94 -6.25
N GLU A 91 12.99 -28.81 -7.04
CA GLU A 91 12.71 -28.94 -8.49
C GLU A 91 11.23 -29.25 -8.77
N ASP A 92 10.61 -30.07 -7.93
CA ASP A 92 9.21 -30.45 -8.03
C ASP A 92 8.24 -29.27 -7.84
N TRP A 93 8.67 -28.19 -7.18
CA TRP A 93 7.89 -26.97 -7.05
C TRP A 93 7.93 -26.14 -8.34
N ILE A 94 9.09 -26.07 -8.99
CA ILE A 94 9.24 -25.38 -10.28
C ILE A 94 8.38 -26.05 -11.35
N ASP A 95 8.39 -27.38 -11.40
CA ASP A 95 7.62 -28.15 -12.37
C ASP A 95 6.10 -28.00 -12.20
N LYS A 96 5.63 -27.57 -11.02
CA LYS A 96 4.20 -27.30 -10.72
C LYS A 96 3.74 -25.90 -11.13
N LEU A 97 4.65 -25.01 -11.55
CA LEU A 97 4.33 -23.65 -12.00
C LEU A 97 4.08 -23.54 -13.51
N ALA A 98 4.45 -24.57 -14.29
CA ALA A 98 4.24 -24.66 -15.73
C ALA A 98 2.83 -25.17 -16.07
#